data_AF-A0AAV2HE64-F1
#
_entry.id   AF-A0AAV2HE64-F1
#
_cell.length_a   1.000
_cell.length_b   1.000
_cell.length_c   1.000
_cell.angle_alpha   90.00
_cell.angle_beta   90.00
_cell.angle_gamma   90.00
#
_symmetry.space_group_name_H-M   'P 1'
#
loop_
_entity.id
_entity.type
_entity.pdbx_description
1 polymer ?
#
loop_
_entity_poly.entity_id
_entity_poly.type
_entity_poly.pdbx_seq_one_letter_code
_entity_poly.pdbx_strand_id
1 'polypeptide(L)'
;MITKITTSIVSWSMLILVQYVIYSSEQSCTTTDRFNNAWFGAVCQYKCHCKNNVACNVINGDCPNGCDIGWFGPACQYADLAKTAQLTLSDGATQDVTKIIDGDDTTCAAITGSSFSLHITWTSNIYFTWLRLFVGNAELQKESFSIKFPDNVSTQNLECLKVFVDKKTVDVFCNISKPTRHIVLNGSTVITLCSLYISKGRNVALKQSTNQTSTYRQPPLFISSNAVDGSCQLLHVFLD
;
A
#
# COMPACT_ATOMS: atom_id res chain seq x y z
N MET A 1 33.18 42.42 43.81
CA MET A 1 33.50 41.01 43.46
C MET A 1 32.26 40.11 43.33
N ILE A 2 31.03 40.64 43.38
CA ILE A 2 29.77 39.86 43.32
C ILE A 2 29.08 39.95 41.95
N THR A 3 29.43 40.93 41.10
CA THR A 3 28.80 41.19 39.79
C THR A 3 29.42 40.45 38.59
N LYS A 4 30.53 39.72 38.77
CA LYS A 4 31.14 38.88 37.72
C LYS A 4 30.75 37.40 37.79
N ILE A 5 30.16 36.96 38.90
CA ILE A 5 29.77 35.55 39.11
C ILE A 5 28.38 35.28 38.51
N THR A 6 27.52 36.30 38.47
CA THR A 6 26.14 36.15 37.97
C THR A 6 26.07 35.94 36.46
N THR A 7 26.95 36.52 35.64
CA THR A 7 26.94 36.35 34.18
C THR A 7 27.45 34.99 33.69
N SER A 8 28.28 34.30 34.49
CA SER A 8 28.81 32.98 34.15
C SER A 8 27.79 31.85 34.35
N ILE A 9 26.87 32.01 35.31
CA ILE A 9 25.90 30.96 35.68
C ILE A 9 24.72 30.94 34.70
N VAL A 10 24.29 32.10 34.19
CA VAL A 10 23.22 32.20 33.16
C VAL A 10 23.65 31.64 31.80
N SER A 11 24.96 31.67 31.50
CA SER A 11 25.51 31.13 30.25
C SER A 11 25.55 29.60 30.25
N TRP A 12 25.90 28.99 31.38
CA TRP A 12 25.92 27.53 31.53
C TRP A 12 24.51 26.94 31.64
N SER A 13 23.57 27.64 32.30
CA SER A 13 22.18 27.17 32.38
C SER A 13 21.44 27.27 31.04
N MET A 14 21.74 28.25 30.18
CA MET A 14 21.24 28.27 28.79
C MET A 14 21.82 27.13 27.94
N LEU A 15 23.12 26.82 28.07
CA LEU A 15 23.75 25.70 27.35
C LEU A 15 23.17 24.33 27.79
N ILE A 16 22.90 24.16 29.08
CA ILE A 16 22.27 22.95 29.64
C ILE A 16 20.80 22.84 29.19
N LEU A 17 20.06 23.95 29.15
CA LEU A 17 18.68 23.96 28.61
C LEU A 17 18.66 23.69 27.10
N VAL A 18 19.60 24.23 26.33
CA VAL A 18 19.70 23.95 24.89
C VAL A 18 20.08 22.48 24.64
N GLN A 19 21.02 21.89 25.41
CA GLN A 19 21.33 20.46 25.32
C GLN A 19 20.15 19.57 25.76
N TYR A 20 19.37 19.97 26.78
CA TYR A 20 18.18 19.24 27.21
C TYR A 20 17.03 19.32 26.20
N VAL A 21 16.83 20.49 25.57
CA VAL A 21 15.84 20.67 24.50
C VAL A 21 16.20 19.87 23.26
N ILE A 22 17.49 19.82 22.86
CA ILE A 22 17.96 18.99 21.74
C ILE A 22 17.79 17.49 22.05
N TYR A 23 18.05 17.07 23.30
CA TYR A 23 17.87 15.67 23.73
C TYR A 23 16.40 15.20 23.72
N SER A 24 15.44 16.12 23.90
CA SER A 24 14.01 15.79 23.97
C SER A 24 13.32 15.60 22.61
N SER A 25 13.99 15.85 21.49
CA SER A 25 13.40 15.80 20.14
C SER A 25 13.79 14.60 19.27
N GLU A 26 14.68 13.72 19.73
CA GLU A 26 15.12 12.56 18.95
C GLU A 26 14.45 11.27 19.45
N GLN A 27 13.14 11.16 19.25
CA GLN A 27 12.46 9.88 19.43
C GLN A 27 12.70 9.00 18.20
N SER A 28 13.94 8.56 18.00
CA SER A 28 14.32 7.70 16.88
C SER A 28 13.70 6.32 17.05
N CYS A 29 13.14 5.75 15.98
CA CYS A 29 12.62 4.38 15.99
C CYS A 29 13.79 3.40 16.12
N THR A 30 13.78 2.62 17.21
CA THR A 30 14.86 1.68 17.53
C THR A 30 14.37 0.24 17.51
N THR A 31 15.30 -0.71 17.35
CA THR A 31 15.00 -2.14 17.44
C THR A 31 14.54 -2.57 18.84
N THR A 32 14.73 -1.72 19.85
CA THR A 32 14.21 -1.89 21.22
C THR A 32 12.73 -1.54 21.37
N ASP A 33 12.11 -0.89 20.38
CA ASP A 33 10.67 -0.61 20.34
C ASP A 33 9.84 -1.87 20.00
N ARG A 34 10.23 -3.04 20.53
CA ARG A 34 9.65 -4.39 20.28
C ARG A 34 8.14 -4.53 20.51
N PHE A 35 7.49 -3.53 21.10
CA PHE A 35 6.02 -3.48 21.19
C PHE A 35 5.37 -2.90 19.92
N ASN A 36 6.17 -2.44 18.95
CA ASN A 36 5.74 -1.82 17.68
C ASN A 36 6.02 -2.71 16.47
N ASN A 37 5.71 -4.00 16.56
CA ASN A 37 5.99 -4.96 15.47
C ASN A 37 5.40 -4.54 14.11
N ALA A 38 4.36 -3.72 14.10
CA ALA A 38 3.71 -3.23 12.89
C ALA A 38 4.12 -1.81 12.47
N TRP A 39 5.20 -1.21 13.02
CA TRP A 39 5.54 0.19 12.72
C TRP A 39 7.01 0.41 12.35
N PHE A 40 7.25 1.37 11.45
CA PHE A 40 8.57 1.73 10.95
C PHE A 40 8.68 3.23 10.63
N GLY A 41 9.88 3.66 10.24
CA GLY A 41 10.23 5.04 9.88
C GLY A 41 10.95 5.75 11.01
N ALA A 42 11.41 6.98 10.77
CA ALA A 42 12.30 7.71 11.68
C ALA A 42 11.81 7.78 13.14
N VAL A 43 10.49 7.81 13.38
CA VAL A 43 9.86 7.91 14.70
C VAL A 43 8.76 6.85 14.89
N CYS A 44 8.86 5.70 14.22
CA CYS A 44 7.88 4.60 14.21
C CYS A 44 6.45 5.05 13.82
N GLN A 45 6.36 5.96 12.85
CA GLN A 45 5.11 6.61 12.47
C GLN A 45 4.31 5.86 11.41
N TYR A 46 4.90 4.94 10.66
CA TYR A 46 4.23 4.28 9.53
C TYR A 46 3.89 2.84 9.84
N LYS A 47 2.64 2.43 9.57
CA LYS A 47 2.21 1.05 9.78
C LYS A 47 2.59 0.15 8.59
N CYS A 48 3.16 -1.01 8.87
CA CYS A 48 3.43 -2.11 7.92
C CYS A 48 2.48 -3.29 8.17
N HIS A 49 2.23 -4.12 7.17
CA HIS A 49 1.34 -5.30 7.26
C HIS A 49 2.05 -6.56 6.74
N CYS A 50 2.87 -7.16 7.58
CA CYS A 50 3.64 -8.36 7.22
C CYS A 50 2.89 -9.66 7.51
N LYS A 51 3.17 -10.71 6.73
CA LYS A 51 2.60 -12.06 6.96
C LYS A 51 2.83 -12.53 8.40
N ASN A 52 1.83 -13.21 8.96
CA ASN A 52 1.86 -13.80 10.30
C ASN A 52 2.13 -12.78 11.43
N ASN A 53 1.84 -11.50 11.21
CA ASN A 53 2.11 -10.41 12.16
C ASN A 53 3.59 -10.35 12.60
N VAL A 54 4.51 -10.81 11.75
CA VAL A 54 5.95 -10.69 12.01
C VAL A 54 6.36 -9.22 11.96
N ALA A 55 7.32 -8.84 12.80
CA ALA A 55 7.80 -7.47 12.81
C ALA A 55 8.45 -7.06 11.48
N CYS A 56 8.08 -5.90 10.94
CA CYS A 56 8.84 -5.31 9.84
C CYS A 56 10.16 -4.71 10.34
N ASN A 57 11.08 -4.49 9.40
CA ASN A 57 12.28 -3.70 9.66
C ASN A 57 11.89 -2.27 10.08
N VAL A 58 12.33 -1.85 11.27
CA VAL A 58 11.95 -0.56 11.87
C VAL A 58 12.41 0.67 11.08
N ILE A 59 13.42 0.53 10.21
CA ILE A 59 13.99 1.63 9.43
C ILE A 59 13.19 1.83 8.14
N ASN A 60 13.00 0.76 7.35
CA ASN A 60 12.43 0.86 6.00
C ASN A 60 11.06 0.17 5.84
N GLY A 61 10.60 -0.59 6.83
CA GLY A 61 9.32 -1.28 6.82
C GLY A 61 9.31 -2.61 6.08
N ASP A 62 10.47 -3.13 5.66
CA ASP A 62 10.55 -4.39 4.92
C ASP A 62 10.04 -5.56 5.75
N CYS A 63 9.18 -6.37 5.12
CA CYS A 63 8.62 -7.57 5.71
C CYS A 63 9.44 -8.80 5.31
N PRO A 64 10.00 -9.56 6.27
CA PRO A 64 10.90 -10.69 5.95
C PRO A 64 10.21 -11.82 5.18
N ASN A 65 8.91 -12.00 5.39
CA ASN A 65 8.10 -13.04 4.74
C ASN A 65 7.13 -12.45 3.69
N GLY A 66 7.34 -11.20 3.28
CA GLY A 66 6.41 -10.47 2.42
C GLY A 66 5.13 -10.00 3.13
N CYS A 67 4.18 -9.58 2.33
CA CYS A 67 2.97 -8.89 2.79
C CYS A 67 1.85 -9.83 3.21
N ASP A 68 1.12 -9.42 4.24
CA ASP A 68 -0.07 -10.15 4.68
C ASP A 68 -1.15 -10.16 3.59
N ILE A 69 -2.07 -11.12 3.66
CA ILE A 69 -3.13 -11.26 2.66
C ILE A 69 -3.94 -9.97 2.59
N GLY A 70 -4.11 -9.44 1.38
CA GLY A 70 -4.80 -8.17 1.14
C GLY A 70 -3.92 -6.93 1.26
N TRP A 71 -2.61 -7.10 1.43
CA TRP A 71 -1.62 -6.02 1.43
C TRP A 71 -0.52 -6.27 0.41
N PHE A 72 0.02 -5.20 -0.18
CA PHE A 72 1.12 -5.28 -1.13
C PHE A 72 1.94 -3.99 -1.19
N GLY A 73 2.97 -4.00 -2.04
CA GLY A 73 3.83 -2.86 -2.31
C GLY A 73 4.90 -2.63 -1.23
N PRO A 74 5.65 -1.52 -1.33
CA PRO A 74 6.71 -1.18 -0.37
C PRO A 74 6.19 -1.17 1.08
N ALA A 75 6.90 -1.84 1.97
CA ALA A 75 6.54 -2.02 3.38
C ALA A 75 5.11 -2.54 3.62
N CYS A 76 4.48 -3.16 2.62
CA CYS A 76 3.14 -3.73 2.69
C CYS A 76 2.07 -2.71 3.11
N GLN A 77 2.17 -1.50 2.57
CA GLN A 77 1.28 -0.39 2.94
C GLN A 77 0.09 -0.20 2.02
N TYR A 78 -0.01 -0.90 0.90
CA TYR A 78 -1.14 -0.73 -0.01
C TYR A 78 -2.15 -1.84 0.19
N ALA A 79 -3.41 -1.48 0.40
CA ALA A 79 -4.49 -2.45 0.44
C ALA A 79 -4.79 -2.95 -0.98
N ASP A 80 -4.89 -4.27 -1.14
CA ASP A 80 -5.11 -4.92 -2.42
C ASP A 80 -6.61 -5.05 -2.73
N LEU A 81 -7.02 -4.38 -3.79
CA LEU A 81 -8.37 -4.41 -4.34
C LEU A 81 -8.63 -5.61 -5.27
N ALA A 82 -7.56 -6.25 -5.77
CA ALA A 82 -7.69 -7.37 -6.69
C ALA A 82 -8.31 -8.60 -6.01
N LYS A 83 -8.12 -8.76 -4.68
CA LYS A 83 -8.76 -9.82 -3.87
C LYS A 83 -10.29 -9.86 -3.97
N THR A 84 -10.93 -8.73 -4.25
CA THR A 84 -12.40 -8.65 -4.35
C THR A 84 -12.89 -8.65 -5.79
N ALA A 85 -12.00 -8.83 -6.77
CA ALA A 85 -12.34 -8.86 -8.17
C ALA A 85 -12.75 -10.27 -8.63
N GLN A 86 -13.57 -10.32 -9.68
CA GLN A 86 -13.81 -11.53 -10.44
C GLN A 86 -12.94 -11.50 -11.70
N LEU A 87 -12.29 -12.63 -12.00
CA LEU A 87 -11.41 -12.80 -13.15
C LEU A 87 -12.04 -13.72 -14.19
N THR A 88 -12.06 -13.31 -15.45
CA THR A 88 -12.52 -14.15 -16.57
C THR A 88 -11.62 -13.96 -17.80
N LEU A 89 -11.41 -15.03 -18.57
CA LEU A 89 -10.69 -14.98 -19.84
C LEU A 89 -11.70 -14.95 -21.00
N SER A 90 -11.43 -14.14 -22.03
CA SER A 90 -12.35 -13.99 -23.18
C SER A 90 -12.41 -15.22 -24.09
N ASP A 91 -11.42 -16.11 -24.04
CA ASP A 91 -11.31 -17.29 -24.92
C ASP A 91 -12.06 -18.53 -24.38
N GLY A 92 -12.69 -18.42 -23.20
CA GLY A 92 -13.37 -19.54 -22.55
C GLY A 92 -12.42 -20.62 -22.04
N ALA A 93 -11.12 -20.35 -21.95
CA ALA A 93 -10.15 -21.33 -21.46
C ALA A 93 -10.40 -21.67 -19.97
N THR A 94 -10.41 -22.97 -19.66
CA THR A 94 -10.52 -23.52 -18.30
C THR A 94 -9.20 -23.41 -17.54
N GLN A 95 -8.63 -22.22 -17.49
CA GLN A 95 -7.41 -21.96 -16.73
C GLN A 95 -7.76 -21.43 -15.35
N ASP A 96 -7.08 -21.94 -14.34
CA ASP A 96 -7.22 -21.45 -12.98
C ASP A 96 -6.53 -20.08 -12.84
N VAL A 97 -7.28 -19.04 -13.20
CA VAL A 97 -6.87 -17.63 -13.07
C VAL A 97 -6.95 -17.11 -11.64
N THR A 98 -7.51 -17.88 -10.70
CA THR A 98 -7.65 -17.42 -9.31
C THR A 98 -6.31 -17.22 -8.62
N LYS A 99 -5.28 -17.96 -9.07
CA LYS A 99 -3.88 -17.80 -8.64
C LYS A 99 -3.34 -16.39 -8.87
N ILE A 100 -3.82 -15.67 -9.88
CA ILE A 100 -3.38 -14.31 -10.19
C ILE A 100 -3.69 -13.33 -9.04
N ILE A 101 -4.67 -13.64 -8.19
CA ILE A 101 -5.12 -12.77 -7.08
C ILE A 101 -5.10 -13.50 -5.74
N ASP A 102 -4.33 -14.57 -5.59
CA ASP A 102 -4.21 -15.28 -4.32
C ASP A 102 -3.30 -14.54 -3.31
N GLY A 103 -2.43 -13.66 -3.81
CA GLY A 103 -1.47 -12.89 -3.00
C GLY A 103 -0.14 -13.61 -2.79
N ASP A 104 0.20 -14.58 -3.65
CA ASP A 104 1.44 -15.33 -3.65
C ASP A 104 2.17 -15.19 -5.00
N ASP A 105 3.29 -14.46 -5.00
CA ASP A 105 4.11 -14.26 -6.21
C ASP A 105 4.72 -15.58 -6.76
N THR A 106 4.66 -16.68 -6.00
CA THR A 106 5.21 -17.98 -6.41
C THR A 106 4.23 -18.88 -7.15
N THR A 107 2.92 -18.63 -7.03
CA THR A 107 1.87 -19.35 -7.75
C THR A 107 1.57 -18.61 -9.05
N CYS A 108 1.50 -19.33 -10.17
CA CYS A 108 1.29 -18.69 -11.46
C CYS A 108 0.22 -19.36 -12.32
N ALA A 109 -0.48 -18.54 -13.08
CA ALA A 109 -1.36 -18.93 -14.16
C ALA A 109 -0.65 -18.74 -15.50
N ALA A 110 -0.48 -19.83 -16.24
CA ALA A 110 0.06 -19.78 -17.60
C ALA A 110 -1.08 -19.51 -18.59
N ILE A 111 -1.18 -18.26 -19.05
CA ILE A 111 -2.19 -17.84 -20.00
C ILE A 111 -1.71 -18.15 -21.41
N THR A 112 -2.13 -19.30 -21.94
CA THR A 112 -1.71 -19.81 -23.25
C THR A 112 -2.63 -19.30 -24.37
N GLY A 113 -2.05 -18.93 -25.51
CA GLY A 113 -2.78 -18.45 -26.68
C GLY A 113 -1.92 -17.56 -27.56
N SER A 114 -2.42 -17.23 -28.75
CA SER A 114 -1.82 -16.22 -29.65
C SER A 114 -1.99 -14.79 -29.10
N SER A 115 -3.06 -14.57 -28.32
CA SER A 115 -3.32 -13.36 -27.54
C SER A 115 -4.23 -13.72 -26.37
N PHE A 116 -4.12 -13.03 -25.25
CA PHE A 116 -5.04 -13.17 -24.14
C PHE A 116 -5.75 -11.85 -23.82
N SER A 117 -6.94 -11.97 -23.26
CA SER A 117 -7.74 -10.86 -22.74
C SER A 117 -8.32 -11.29 -21.39
N LEU A 118 -7.70 -10.80 -20.32
CA LEU A 118 -8.11 -11.04 -18.94
C LEU A 118 -9.00 -9.89 -18.49
N HIS A 119 -10.25 -10.22 -18.16
CA HIS A 119 -11.23 -9.30 -17.64
C HIS A 119 -11.20 -9.34 -16.12
N ILE A 120 -11.08 -8.18 -15.50
CA ILE A 120 -11.08 -7.99 -14.05
C ILE A 120 -12.29 -7.11 -13.73
N THR A 121 -13.28 -7.66 -13.01
CA THR A 121 -14.55 -6.98 -12.75
C THR A 121 -14.89 -6.89 -11.26
N TRP A 122 -15.62 -5.83 -10.88
CA TRP A 122 -16.16 -5.64 -9.53
C TRP A 122 -17.66 -5.39 -9.57
N THR A 123 -18.33 -5.61 -8.44
CA THR A 123 -19.76 -5.32 -8.27
C THR A 123 -20.02 -3.82 -8.06
N SER A 124 -19.02 -3.06 -7.61
CA SER A 124 -19.09 -1.62 -7.37
C SER A 124 -18.05 -0.86 -8.19
N ASN A 125 -18.31 0.44 -8.38
CA ASN A 125 -17.39 1.35 -9.05
C ASN A 125 -16.17 1.62 -8.16
N ILE A 126 -14.98 1.55 -8.75
CA ILE A 126 -13.71 1.77 -8.07
C ILE A 126 -12.96 2.96 -8.66
N TYR A 127 -12.20 3.66 -7.81
CA TYR A 127 -11.25 4.68 -8.22
C TYR A 127 -9.88 4.02 -8.41
N PHE A 128 -9.52 3.76 -9.67
CA PHE A 128 -8.20 3.21 -10.00
C PHE A 128 -7.11 4.25 -9.76
N THR A 129 -5.98 3.80 -9.23
CA THR A 129 -4.77 4.63 -9.09
C THR A 129 -3.60 4.00 -9.83
N TRP A 130 -3.24 2.78 -9.43
CA TRP A 130 -2.20 1.98 -10.07
C TRP A 130 -2.37 0.49 -9.75
N LEU A 131 -1.69 -0.34 -10.52
CA LEU A 131 -1.60 -1.77 -10.29
C LEU A 131 -0.16 -2.26 -10.41
N ARG A 132 0.12 -3.43 -9.84
CA ARG A 132 1.37 -4.16 -9.99
C ARG A 132 1.11 -5.50 -10.63
N LEU A 133 1.91 -5.87 -11.61
CA LEU A 133 1.96 -7.21 -12.18
C LEU A 133 3.29 -7.86 -11.82
N PHE A 134 3.22 -9.14 -11.44
CA PHE A 134 4.37 -10.02 -11.27
C PHE A 134 4.27 -11.21 -12.22
N VAL A 135 5.31 -11.47 -13.01
CA VAL A 135 5.35 -12.58 -13.97
C VAL A 135 6.40 -13.62 -13.66
N GLY A 136 6.11 -14.88 -14.02
CA GLY A 136 6.97 -16.02 -13.73
C GLY A 136 8.26 -16.05 -14.58
N ASN A 137 8.15 -15.71 -15.87
CA ASN A 137 9.26 -15.73 -16.83
C ASN A 137 9.80 -14.31 -17.12
N ALA A 138 11.11 -14.18 -17.06
CA ALA A 138 11.82 -12.99 -16.59
C ALA A 138 12.03 -11.84 -17.61
N GLU A 139 11.16 -11.64 -18.59
CA GLU A 139 11.31 -10.52 -19.52
C GLU A 139 9.98 -9.83 -19.82
N LEU A 140 9.53 -9.01 -18.87
CA LEU A 140 8.50 -8.02 -19.17
C LEU A 140 9.04 -6.97 -20.16
N GLN A 141 8.46 -6.94 -21.35
CA GLN A 141 8.75 -5.92 -22.36
C GLN A 141 7.62 -4.88 -22.42
N LYS A 142 7.94 -3.63 -22.81
CA LYS A 142 6.98 -2.51 -22.88
C LYS A 142 5.72 -2.82 -23.72
N GLU A 143 5.85 -3.68 -24.73
CA GLU A 143 4.80 -3.97 -25.71
C GLU A 143 4.10 -5.33 -25.52
N SER A 144 4.42 -6.10 -24.47
CA SER A 144 3.84 -7.45 -24.31
C SER A 144 2.39 -7.42 -23.81
N PHE A 145 1.95 -6.31 -23.22
CA PHE A 145 0.59 -6.18 -22.69
C PHE A 145 0.05 -4.75 -22.77
N SER A 146 -1.26 -4.60 -22.71
CA SER A 146 -1.96 -3.31 -22.63
C SER A 146 -3.11 -3.39 -21.63
N ILE A 147 -3.42 -2.26 -20.99
CA ILE A 147 -4.50 -2.14 -20.01
C ILE A 147 -5.56 -1.23 -20.61
N LYS A 148 -6.81 -1.67 -20.59
CA LYS A 148 -7.97 -0.91 -21.07
C LYS A 148 -9.01 -0.79 -19.97
N PHE A 149 -9.76 0.30 -20.02
CA PHE A 149 -10.85 0.61 -19.11
C PHE A 149 -12.12 0.80 -19.94
N PRO A 150 -12.88 -0.28 -20.22
CA PRO A 150 -14.03 -0.20 -21.14
C PRO A 150 -15.10 0.81 -20.72
N ASP A 151 -15.29 1.01 -19.41
CA ASP A 151 -16.23 2.02 -18.89
C ASP A 151 -15.73 3.47 -19.07
N ASN A 152 -14.44 3.66 -19.33
CA ASN A 152 -13.80 4.97 -19.43
C ASN A 152 -13.56 5.35 -20.90
N VAL A 153 -14.66 5.57 -21.63
CA VAL A 153 -14.67 5.96 -23.05
C VAL A 153 -14.38 7.47 -23.17
N SER A 154 -13.12 7.86 -22.94
CA SER A 154 -12.58 9.11 -23.46
C SER A 154 -12.16 8.89 -24.91
N THR A 155 -12.44 9.83 -25.81
CA THR A 155 -12.01 9.82 -27.22
C THR A 155 -10.49 9.90 -27.41
N GLN A 156 -9.72 9.98 -26.33
CA GLN A 156 -8.26 9.89 -26.33
C GLN A 156 -7.80 8.51 -25.86
N ASN A 157 -6.82 7.94 -26.56
CA ASN A 157 -6.10 6.76 -26.11
C ASN A 157 -5.54 7.01 -24.70
N LEU A 158 -6.08 6.34 -23.69
CA LEU A 158 -5.57 6.41 -22.33
C LEU A 158 -4.17 5.78 -22.31
N GLU A 159 -3.15 6.62 -22.16
CA GLU A 159 -1.77 6.14 -22.04
C GLU A 159 -1.45 5.85 -20.57
N CYS A 160 -1.19 4.59 -20.27
CA CYS A 160 -0.74 4.17 -18.95
C CYS A 160 0.80 4.22 -18.88
N LEU A 161 1.33 4.89 -17.86
CA LEU A 161 2.75 4.87 -17.54
C LEU A 161 3.12 3.51 -16.93
N LYS A 162 4.06 2.81 -17.55
CA LYS A 162 4.61 1.53 -17.05
C LYS A 162 6.00 1.75 -16.46
N VAL A 163 6.18 1.38 -15.19
CA VAL A 163 7.43 1.48 -14.44
C VAL A 163 7.90 0.06 -14.11
N PHE A 164 8.99 -0.37 -14.73
CA PHE A 164 9.58 -1.69 -14.49
C PHE A 164 10.46 -1.61 -13.24
N VAL A 165 9.99 -2.22 -12.15
CA VAL A 165 10.72 -2.27 -10.88
C VAL A 165 11.92 -3.21 -11.03
N ASP A 166 11.68 -4.34 -11.72
CA ASP A 166 12.69 -5.33 -12.08
C ASP A 166 12.24 -6.08 -13.36
N LYS A 167 12.90 -7.19 -13.68
CA LYS A 167 12.64 -7.99 -14.88
C LYS A 167 11.28 -8.72 -14.88
N LYS A 168 10.70 -8.94 -13.71
CA LYS A 168 9.46 -9.68 -13.45
C LYS A 168 8.34 -8.80 -12.90
N THR A 169 8.66 -7.61 -12.40
CA THR A 169 7.69 -6.72 -11.74
C THR A 169 7.51 -5.42 -12.52
N VAL A 170 6.26 -5.08 -12.83
CA VAL A 170 5.89 -3.79 -13.43
C VAL A 170 4.74 -3.13 -12.69
N ASP A 171 4.91 -1.86 -12.38
CA ASP A 171 3.89 -0.98 -11.85
C ASP A 171 3.28 -0.18 -12.98
N VAL A 172 1.95 -0.16 -13.06
CA VAL A 172 1.22 0.52 -14.13
C VAL A 172 0.31 1.58 -13.54
N PHE A 173 0.55 2.82 -13.92
CA PHE A 173 -0.18 4.00 -13.50
C PHE A 173 -1.03 4.50 -14.67
N CYS A 174 -2.33 4.64 -14.47
CA CYS A 174 -3.25 5.11 -15.50
C CYS A 174 -4.08 6.26 -14.93
N ASN A 175 -4.10 7.40 -15.62
CA ASN A 175 -4.87 8.56 -15.18
C ASN A 175 -6.32 8.48 -15.71
N ILE A 176 -7.20 7.81 -14.98
CA ILE A 176 -8.61 7.70 -15.38
C ILE A 176 -9.46 8.86 -14.83
N SER A 177 -10.36 9.38 -15.65
CA SER A 177 -11.20 10.54 -15.32
C SER A 177 -12.49 10.19 -14.56
N LYS A 178 -12.87 8.91 -14.56
CA LYS A 178 -14.13 8.40 -14.01
C LYS A 178 -13.87 7.05 -13.36
N PRO A 179 -14.61 6.72 -12.28
CA PRO A 179 -14.49 5.39 -11.70
C PRO A 179 -14.94 4.33 -12.69
N THR A 180 -14.39 3.13 -12.55
CA THR A 180 -14.64 1.97 -13.43
C THR A 180 -14.98 0.76 -12.58
N ARG A 181 -15.66 -0.22 -13.15
CA ARG A 181 -15.85 -1.54 -12.52
C ARG A 181 -15.23 -2.66 -13.35
N HIS A 182 -14.52 -2.31 -14.43
CA HIS A 182 -14.04 -3.26 -15.41
C HIS A 182 -12.69 -2.80 -15.97
N ILE A 183 -11.67 -3.62 -15.74
CA ILE A 183 -10.34 -3.46 -16.32
C ILE A 183 -10.07 -4.66 -17.22
N VAL A 184 -9.48 -4.42 -18.38
CA VAL A 184 -9.08 -5.48 -19.32
C VAL A 184 -7.57 -5.44 -19.51
N LEU A 185 -6.90 -6.52 -19.13
CA LEU A 185 -5.49 -6.75 -19.42
C LEU A 185 -5.38 -7.61 -20.68
N ASN A 186 -4.89 -7.02 -21.77
CA ASN A 186 -4.63 -7.72 -23.01
C ASN A 186 -3.13 -7.97 -23.15
N GLY A 187 -2.73 -9.07 -23.79
CA GLY A 187 -1.35 -9.26 -24.19
C GLY A 187 -1.19 -10.14 -25.42
N SER A 188 -0.02 -10.03 -26.03
CA SER A 188 0.41 -10.86 -27.16
C SER A 188 1.36 -11.93 -26.62
N THR A 189 1.19 -13.19 -27.03
CA THR A 189 1.95 -14.39 -26.55
C THR A 189 1.53 -14.99 -25.20
N VAL A 190 2.14 -16.14 -24.86
CA VAL A 190 1.95 -16.86 -23.60
C VAL A 190 2.60 -16.09 -22.46
N ILE A 191 1.78 -15.54 -21.55
CA ILE A 191 2.28 -14.91 -20.34
C ILE A 191 2.06 -15.83 -19.14
N THR A 192 3.06 -15.92 -18.27
CA THR A 192 2.92 -16.58 -16.98
C THR A 192 2.71 -15.49 -15.94
N LEU A 193 1.44 -15.19 -15.64
CA LEU A 193 1.08 -14.17 -14.65
C LEU A 193 0.95 -14.83 -13.28
N CYS A 194 1.73 -14.36 -12.31
CA CYS A 194 1.72 -14.92 -10.95
C CYS A 194 0.88 -14.08 -10.01
N SER A 195 1.05 -12.76 -10.02
CA SER A 195 0.25 -11.89 -9.17
C SER A 195 -0.14 -10.60 -9.88
N LEU A 196 -1.38 -10.19 -9.62
CA LEU A 196 -1.96 -8.91 -9.95
C LEU A 196 -2.41 -8.27 -8.64
N TYR A 197 -1.85 -7.11 -8.34
CA TYR A 197 -2.29 -6.29 -7.21
C TYR A 197 -2.86 -4.98 -7.72
N ILE A 198 -3.97 -4.54 -7.16
CA ILE A 198 -4.61 -3.27 -7.55
C ILE A 198 -4.72 -2.40 -6.32
N SER A 199 -4.24 -1.16 -6.40
CA SER A 199 -4.19 -0.30 -5.23
C SER A 199 -5.57 0.22 -4.85
N LYS A 200 -6.03 -0.14 -3.65
CA LYS A 200 -7.19 0.47 -2.97
C LYS A 200 -6.82 1.74 -2.20
N GLY A 201 -5.53 2.11 -2.19
CA GLY A 201 -4.98 3.21 -1.42
C GLY A 201 -3.85 2.78 -0.50
N ARG A 202 -3.03 3.76 -0.10
CA ARG A 202 -1.93 3.55 0.85
C ARG A 202 -2.42 3.78 2.26
N ASN A 203 -2.11 2.87 3.15
CA ASN A 203 -2.25 3.06 4.59
C ASN A 203 -1.22 4.10 5.04
N VAL A 204 -1.72 5.32 5.24
CA VAL A 204 -0.98 6.45 5.78
C VAL A 204 -1.34 6.69 7.25
N ALA A 205 -1.88 5.68 7.95
CA ALA A 205 -2.11 5.76 9.39
C ALA A 205 -0.80 6.16 10.08
N LEU A 206 -0.82 7.35 10.67
CA LEU A 206 0.31 7.89 11.41
C LEU A 206 0.14 7.53 12.88
N LYS A 207 1.22 7.10 13.53
CA LYS A 207 1.26 6.87 14.97
C LYS A 207 1.29 8.19 15.75
N GLN A 208 0.28 9.03 15.57
CA GLN A 208 0.16 10.34 16.22
C GLN A 208 -0.83 10.28 17.38
N SER A 209 -0.53 11.02 18.44
CA SER A 209 -1.53 11.32 19.47
C SER A 209 -2.60 12.22 18.85
N THR A 210 -3.86 11.85 19.03
CA THR A 210 -5.00 12.61 18.52
C THR A 210 -5.94 12.97 19.66
N ASN A 211 -6.53 14.17 19.57
CA ASN A 211 -7.53 14.64 20.50
C ASN A 211 -8.76 15.07 19.69
N GLN A 212 -9.88 14.38 19.89
CA GLN A 212 -11.14 14.70 19.23
C GLN A 212 -12.00 15.55 20.17
N THR A 213 -12.40 16.74 19.72
CA THR A 213 -13.42 17.52 20.43
C THR A 213 -14.79 16.94 20.11
N SER A 214 -15.39 16.21 21.05
CA SER A 214 -16.79 15.76 20.93
C SER A 214 -17.74 16.78 21.59
N THR A 215 -18.76 17.22 20.85
CA THR A 215 -19.94 17.88 21.42
C THR A 215 -20.96 16.87 21.98
N TYR A 216 -20.81 15.58 21.63
CA TYR A 216 -21.65 14.48 22.08
C TYR A 216 -21.08 13.87 23.36
N ARG A 217 -21.79 14.05 24.48
CA ARG A 217 -21.37 13.61 25.83
C ARG A 217 -22.03 12.32 26.31
N GLN A 218 -22.81 11.65 25.46
CA GLN A 218 -23.50 10.41 25.84
C GLN A 218 -22.76 9.16 25.31
N PRO A 219 -22.85 8.03 26.00
CA PRO A 219 -22.19 6.79 25.57
C PRO A 219 -22.80 6.22 24.28
N PRO A 220 -21.99 5.59 23.41
CA PRO A 220 -20.54 5.47 23.50
C PRO A 220 -19.84 6.79 23.13
N LEU A 221 -18.83 7.19 23.92
CA LEU A 221 -18.00 8.35 23.62
C LEU A 221 -17.20 8.07 22.35
N PHE A 222 -17.35 8.94 21.35
CA PHE A 222 -16.53 8.88 20.13
C PHE A 222 -15.10 9.29 20.49
N ILE A 223 -14.19 8.31 20.43
CA ILE A 223 -12.76 8.49 20.66
C ILE A 223 -12.00 8.36 19.34
N SER A 224 -10.90 9.10 19.23
CA SER A 224 -10.11 9.19 17.99
C SER A 224 -9.34 7.92 17.64
N SER A 225 -9.31 6.91 18.51
CA SER A 225 -8.55 5.66 18.30
C SER A 225 -9.01 4.88 17.07
N ASN A 226 -10.29 4.96 16.68
CA ASN A 226 -10.84 4.26 15.52
C ASN A 226 -10.63 5.03 14.20
N ALA A 227 -10.13 6.27 14.27
CA ALA A 227 -9.85 7.08 13.08
C ALA A 227 -8.40 6.97 12.59
N VAL A 228 -7.48 6.43 13.42
CA VAL A 228 -6.03 6.53 13.20
C VAL A 228 -5.30 5.18 13.15
N ASP A 229 -5.98 4.06 13.35
CA ASP A 229 -5.29 2.77 13.48
C ASP A 229 -5.00 2.08 12.13
N GLY A 230 -5.60 2.58 11.05
CA GLY A 230 -5.41 2.07 9.69
C GLY A 230 -5.75 0.60 9.53
N SER A 231 -6.55 0.03 10.42
CA SER A 231 -6.92 -1.39 10.38
C SER A 231 -8.09 -1.57 9.42
N CYS A 232 -7.82 -1.85 8.15
CA CYS A 232 -8.83 -2.22 7.15
C CYS A 232 -9.35 -3.67 7.31
N GLN A 233 -9.45 -4.18 8.54
CA GLN A 233 -10.20 -5.42 8.76
C GLN A 233 -11.69 -5.09 8.67
N LEU A 234 -12.32 -5.56 7.58
CA LEU A 234 -13.77 -5.62 7.40
C LEU A 234 -14.50 -4.34 7.83
N LEU A 235 -14.25 -3.22 7.14
CA LEU A 235 -15.23 -2.12 7.17
C LEU A 235 -16.49 -2.56 6.40
N HIS A 236 -17.35 -3.30 7.08
CA HIS A 236 -18.77 -2.98 7.09
C HIS A 236 -18.91 -1.66 7.86
N VAL A 237 -18.66 -0.54 7.20
CA VAL A 237 -19.03 0.77 7.75
C VAL A 237 -20.09 1.34 6.83
N PHE A 238 -21.32 1.08 7.28
CA PHE A 238 -22.48 1.95 7.22
C PHE A 238 -22.60 2.80 5.96
N LEU A 239 -23.22 2.20 4.93
CA LEU A 239 -24.16 2.94 4.11
C LEU A 239 -25.49 2.92 4.85
N ASP A 240 -25.82 4.01 5.53
CA ASP A 240 -27.17 4.52 5.73
C ASP A 240 -27.08 6.06 5.69
#